data_AF-K1GPQ8-F1
#
_entry.id   AF-K1GPQ8-F1
#
_cell.length_a   1.000
_cell.length_b   1.000
_cell.length_c   1.000
_cell.angle_alpha   90.00
_cell.angle_beta   90.00
_cell.angle_gamma   90.00
#
_symmetry.space_group_name_H-M   'P 1'
#
loop_
_entity.id
_entity.type
_entity.pdbx_description
1 polymer ?
#
loop_
_entity_poly.entity_id
_entity_poly.type
_entity_poly.pdbx_seq_one_letter_code
_entity_poly.pdbx_strand_id
1 'polypeptide(L)'
;MKESISKFITEGKALLWIKTNDFQEVERAMIESLNSLENKKFYIYEKGKTINFLNDSIENGMDDLFNTLDELYPQGIRKIPVFLLIKGGIDEILKKNNLDYFREIFETKKEAPRYNFTVVIADNEDVPPQLEGIVDFIDKQITDNEGAIKKYILDLAKFEKLELAEEEVEKVIETLKNNINKYSRNKEKKENIPSLKSNEIRLNKNKIEDMIIVKGGKYQPSFADEEKEVFDIEVSKYLITQKMWAEVMRTNPSHFKGENMPVESLNWWEALDYCNKLSEKYGLEPVYDLSKSAQGILMIKELGGKKVYPDVANF
;
A
#
# COMPACT_ATOMS: atom_id res chain seq x y z
N MET A 1 -11.01 15.40 10.65
CA MET A 1 -9.56 15.07 10.71
C MET A 1 -8.70 16.31 10.62
N LYS A 2 -8.74 17.09 9.53
CA LYS A 2 -7.97 18.33 9.36
C LYS A 2 -8.09 19.29 10.56
N GLU A 3 -9.30 19.62 10.98
CA GLU A 3 -9.51 20.54 12.11
C GLU A 3 -8.91 19.99 13.41
N SER A 4 -9.01 18.68 13.63
CA SER A 4 -8.44 18.00 14.80
C SER A 4 -6.91 18.02 14.79
N ILE A 5 -6.29 17.73 13.63
CA ILE A 5 -4.84 17.81 13.44
C ILE A 5 -4.35 19.25 13.61
N SER A 6 -5.03 20.20 12.97
CA SER A 6 -4.72 21.63 13.08
C SER A 6 -4.79 22.09 14.53
N LYS A 7 -5.88 21.75 15.24
CA LYS A 7 -6.04 22.03 16.67
C LYS A 7 -4.89 21.42 17.48
N PHE A 8 -4.57 20.14 17.29
CA PHE A 8 -3.47 19.46 17.96
C PHE A 8 -2.11 20.15 17.74
N ILE A 9 -1.81 20.56 16.50
CA ILE A 9 -0.58 21.28 16.16
C ILE A 9 -0.56 22.65 16.85
N THR A 10 -1.68 23.40 16.83
CA THR A 10 -1.76 24.72 17.47
C THR A 10 -1.68 24.66 19.00
N GLU A 11 -2.17 23.58 19.60
CA GLU A 11 -2.05 23.33 21.05
C GLU A 11 -0.62 22.92 21.45
N GLY A 12 0.27 22.69 20.46
CA GLY A 12 1.67 22.37 20.71
C GLY A 12 1.87 21.02 21.40
N LYS A 13 0.96 20.08 21.19
CA LYS A 13 1.01 18.76 21.85
C LYS A 13 2.09 17.86 21.27
N ALA A 14 2.46 16.82 22.02
CA ALA A 14 3.64 16.00 21.73
C ALA A 14 3.36 14.89 20.72
N LEU A 15 2.38 14.05 21.02
CA LEU A 15 2.09 12.82 20.28
C LEU A 15 0.61 12.73 19.90
N LEU A 16 0.33 12.48 18.63
CA LEU A 16 -1.01 12.23 18.12
C LEU A 16 -1.06 10.85 17.48
N TRP A 17 -2.00 10.02 17.91
CA TRP A 17 -2.33 8.76 17.25
C TRP A 17 -3.60 8.91 16.43
N ILE A 18 -3.55 8.52 15.17
CA ILE A 18 -4.67 8.53 14.24
C ILE A 18 -4.92 7.11 13.77
N LYS A 19 -6.03 6.50 14.22
CA LYS A 19 -6.45 5.20 13.71
C LYS A 19 -7.07 5.37 12.33
N THR A 20 -6.39 4.90 11.28
CA THR A 20 -6.87 5.02 9.89
C THR A 20 -6.20 4.00 8.96
N ASN A 21 -6.90 3.65 7.88
CA ASN A 21 -6.31 2.93 6.74
C ASN A 21 -5.89 3.86 5.59
N ASP A 22 -6.28 5.14 5.64
CA ASP A 22 -5.98 6.15 4.62
C ASP A 22 -4.85 7.08 5.11
N PHE A 23 -3.60 6.63 4.91
CA PHE A 23 -2.41 7.41 5.25
C PHE A 23 -2.25 8.67 4.38
N GLN A 24 -2.78 8.66 3.15
CA GLN A 24 -2.70 9.79 2.22
C GLN A 24 -3.59 10.95 2.67
N GLU A 25 -4.75 10.66 3.27
CA GLU A 25 -5.60 11.69 3.86
C GLU A 25 -4.91 12.35 5.05
N VAL A 26 -4.26 11.57 5.93
CA VAL A 26 -3.50 12.13 7.07
C VAL A 26 -2.36 13.01 6.57
N GLU A 27 -1.60 12.54 5.58
CA GLU A 27 -0.54 13.33 4.97
C GLU A 27 -1.07 14.64 4.38
N ARG A 28 -2.15 14.59 3.58
CA ARG A 28 -2.79 15.81 3.04
C ARG A 28 -3.26 16.75 4.13
N ALA A 29 -3.91 16.23 5.16
CA ALA A 29 -4.39 17.02 6.30
C ALA A 29 -3.24 17.65 7.10
N MET A 30 -2.11 16.94 7.25
CA MET A 30 -0.88 17.46 7.85
C MET A 30 -0.30 18.58 7.00
N ILE A 31 -0.12 18.38 5.69
CA ILE A 31 0.40 19.40 4.76
C ILE A 31 -0.45 20.67 4.83
N GLU A 32 -1.76 20.53 4.72
CA GLU A 32 -2.68 21.68 4.78
C GLU A 32 -2.64 22.40 6.13
N SER A 33 -2.52 21.68 7.24
CA SER A 33 -2.44 22.27 8.57
C SER A 33 -1.11 23.01 8.77
N LEU A 34 -0.03 22.44 8.25
CA LEU A 34 1.33 22.97 8.37
C LEU A 34 1.62 24.11 7.38
N ASN A 35 0.86 24.27 6.29
CA ASN A 35 1.01 25.39 5.35
C ASN A 35 0.90 26.77 6.01
N SER A 36 0.22 26.86 7.15
CA SER A 36 0.12 28.09 7.96
C SER A 36 1.45 28.52 8.62
N LEU A 37 2.43 27.62 8.72
CA LEU A 37 3.72 27.86 9.37
C LEU A 37 4.80 28.16 8.32
N GLU A 38 5.32 29.39 8.31
CA GLU A 38 6.35 29.83 7.35
C GLU A 38 7.68 29.07 7.51
N ASN A 39 8.12 28.82 8.75
CA ASN A 39 9.38 28.14 9.04
C ASN A 39 9.13 26.89 9.89
N LYS A 40 9.33 25.72 9.29
CA LYS A 40 9.10 24.40 9.89
C LYS A 40 9.97 23.35 9.21
N LYS A 41 10.19 22.23 9.89
CA LYS A 41 10.69 21.00 9.27
C LYS A 41 9.60 19.94 9.35
N PHE A 42 9.37 19.23 8.25
CA PHE A 42 8.39 18.16 8.20
C PHE A 42 8.99 16.93 7.55
N TYR A 43 8.94 15.82 8.28
CA TYR A 43 9.49 14.53 7.89
C TYR A 43 8.38 13.48 7.86
N ILE A 44 8.48 12.56 6.91
CA ILE A 44 7.60 11.41 6.79
C ILE A 44 8.45 10.16 6.92
N TYR A 45 8.12 9.32 7.90
CA TYR A 45 8.72 8.00 8.06
C TYR A 45 7.77 6.92 7.56
N GLU A 46 8.25 6.09 6.64
CA GLU A 46 7.50 4.95 6.11
C GLU A 46 8.47 3.83 5.71
N LYS A 47 8.28 2.63 6.29
CA LYS A 47 8.99 1.38 5.94
C LYS A 47 10.53 1.54 5.89
N GLY A 48 11.14 2.00 6.98
CA GLY A 48 12.61 2.14 7.08
C GLY A 48 13.19 3.29 6.25
N LYS A 49 12.39 4.30 5.93
CA LYS A 49 12.86 5.48 5.20
C LYS A 49 12.26 6.74 5.79
N THR A 50 13.11 7.73 6.00
CA THR A 50 12.69 9.10 6.35
C THR A 50 12.85 10.02 5.16
N ILE A 51 11.75 10.64 4.76
CA ILE A 51 11.69 11.60 3.66
C ILE A 51 11.52 12.99 4.26
N ASN A 52 12.37 13.92 3.84
CA ASN A 52 12.19 15.33 4.14
C ASN A 52 11.24 15.96 3.13
N PHE A 53 10.08 16.41 3.61
CA PHE A 53 9.00 16.86 2.75
C PHE A 53 9.34 18.15 1.98
N LEU A 54 10.25 18.99 2.49
CA LEU A 54 10.55 20.28 1.85
C LEU A 54 11.32 20.16 0.55
N ASN A 55 12.17 19.13 0.43
CA ASN A 55 13.07 18.93 -0.69
C ASN A 55 12.92 17.55 -1.34
N ASP A 56 11.97 16.74 -0.86
CA ASP A 56 11.69 15.37 -1.32
C ASP A 56 12.91 14.46 -1.29
N SER A 57 13.84 14.70 -0.36
CA SER A 57 15.06 13.91 -0.22
C SER A 57 14.93 12.86 0.87
N ILE A 58 15.46 11.67 0.62
CA ILE A 58 15.66 10.65 1.66
C ILE A 58 16.83 11.07 2.54
N GLU A 59 16.61 11.13 3.86
CA GLU A 59 17.63 11.54 4.83
C GLU A 59 18.60 10.38 5.11
N ASN A 60 19.89 10.64 4.87
CA ASN A 60 20.95 9.66 5.14
C ASN A 60 21.16 9.51 6.65
N GLY A 61 21.21 8.27 7.13
CA GLY A 61 21.37 7.96 8.56
C GLY A 61 20.05 7.87 9.34
N MET A 62 18.90 8.12 8.69
CA MET A 62 17.56 7.92 9.25
C MET A 62 16.88 6.71 8.58
N ASP A 63 17.55 5.56 8.61
CA ASP A 63 17.20 4.30 7.94
C ASP A 63 16.28 3.39 8.76
N ASP A 64 16.05 3.70 10.03
CA ASP A 64 15.03 3.08 10.85
C ASP A 64 14.34 4.11 11.76
N LEU A 65 13.26 3.69 12.44
CA LEU A 65 12.49 4.59 13.29
C LEU A 65 13.32 5.10 14.47
N PHE A 66 14.23 4.29 15.01
CA PHE A 66 15.04 4.66 16.15
C PHE A 66 16.01 5.78 15.78
N ASN A 67 16.79 5.59 14.70
CA ASN A 67 17.74 6.59 14.21
C ASN A 67 17.02 7.87 13.78
N THR A 68 15.81 7.74 13.21
CA THR A 68 14.97 8.90 12.87
C THR A 68 14.56 9.69 14.11
N LEU A 69 14.10 9.01 15.17
CA LEU A 69 13.75 9.67 16.42
C LEU A 69 14.97 10.29 17.09
N ASP A 70 16.11 9.59 17.14
CA ASP A 70 17.35 10.07 17.74
C ASP A 70 17.87 11.34 17.05
N GLU A 71 17.83 11.40 15.72
CA GLU A 71 18.27 12.57 14.95
C GLU A 71 17.30 13.76 15.06
N LEU A 72 15.99 13.51 15.15
CA LEU A 72 14.98 14.57 15.19
C LEU A 72 14.71 15.10 16.61
N TYR A 73 14.85 14.25 17.62
CA TYR A 73 14.62 14.59 19.02
C TYR A 73 15.38 15.85 19.49
N PRO A 74 16.72 15.98 19.32
CA PRO A 74 17.45 17.17 19.74
C PRO A 74 17.12 18.40 18.90
N GLN A 75 16.58 18.22 17.69
CA GLN A 75 16.17 19.35 16.84
C GLN A 75 14.93 20.07 17.40
N GLY A 76 14.11 19.40 18.21
CA GLY A 76 12.98 20.01 18.91
C GLY A 76 13.39 21.13 19.87
N ILE A 77 14.62 21.15 20.37
CA ILE A 77 15.13 22.22 21.25
C ILE A 77 15.32 23.54 20.47
N ARG A 78 15.45 23.46 19.14
CA ARG A 78 15.70 24.62 18.29
C ARG A 78 14.42 25.44 18.10
N LYS A 79 14.58 26.68 17.62
CA LYS A 79 13.45 27.60 17.35
C LYS A 79 12.54 27.14 16.22
N ILE A 80 12.99 26.23 15.35
CA ILE A 80 12.24 25.78 14.18
C ILE A 80 11.40 24.56 14.60
N PRO A 81 10.07 24.60 14.46
CA PRO A 81 9.21 23.46 14.75
C PRO A 81 9.54 22.26 13.86
N VAL A 82 9.60 21.08 14.45
CA VAL A 82 9.88 19.83 13.77
C VAL A 82 8.66 18.93 13.89
N PHE A 83 8.19 18.43 12.76
CA PHE A 83 7.05 17.54 12.67
C PHE A 83 7.50 16.22 12.03
N LEU A 84 7.10 15.10 12.64
CA LEU A 84 7.31 13.77 12.08
C LEU A 84 5.95 13.09 11.91
N LEU A 85 5.67 12.61 10.70
CA LEU A 85 4.53 11.72 10.41
C LEU A 85 5.06 10.29 10.24
N ILE A 86 4.65 9.39 11.11
CA ILE A 86 4.94 7.96 11.03
C ILE A 86 3.74 7.26 10.38
N LYS A 87 3.97 6.55 9.28
CA LYS A 87 2.94 5.81 8.54
C LYS A 87 3.11 4.31 8.76
N GLY A 88 2.22 3.72 9.56
CA GLY A 88 2.22 2.30 9.86
C GLY A 88 3.46 1.85 10.64
N GLY A 89 3.72 0.54 10.60
CA GLY A 89 4.93 -0.05 11.17
C GLY A 89 4.83 -0.31 12.68
N ILE A 90 3.69 -0.84 13.14
CA ILE A 90 3.44 -1.14 14.56
C ILE A 90 4.57 -1.95 15.22
N ASP A 91 5.15 -2.91 14.50
CA ASP A 91 6.27 -3.73 15.01
C ASP A 91 7.49 -2.87 15.37
N GLU A 92 7.74 -1.79 14.63
CA GLU A 92 8.82 -0.85 14.93
C GLU A 92 8.45 0.10 16.06
N ILE A 93 7.22 0.60 16.07
CA ILE A 93 6.70 1.47 17.12
C ILE A 93 6.78 0.78 18.48
N LEU A 94 6.48 -0.52 18.55
CA LEU A 94 6.49 -1.34 19.76
C LEU A 94 7.88 -1.75 20.24
N LYS A 95 8.95 -1.48 19.47
CA LYS A 95 10.32 -1.70 19.94
C LYS A 95 10.57 -0.83 21.17
N LYS A 96 11.12 -1.43 22.23
CA LYS A 96 11.36 -0.77 23.52
C LYS A 96 12.03 0.60 23.38
N ASN A 97 13.09 0.68 22.58
CA ASN A 97 13.85 1.91 22.40
C ASN A 97 13.01 3.05 21.80
N ASN A 98 12.07 2.74 20.89
CA ASN A 98 11.20 3.74 20.26
C ASN A 98 10.10 4.18 21.24
N LEU A 99 9.53 3.24 22.00
CA LEU A 99 8.58 3.56 23.08
C LEU A 99 9.20 4.48 24.13
N ASP A 100 10.47 4.25 24.48
CA ASP A 100 11.20 5.08 25.42
C ASP A 100 11.39 6.51 24.87
N TYR A 101 11.72 6.67 23.58
CA TYR A 101 11.74 8.00 22.94
C TYR A 101 10.38 8.69 22.95
N PHE A 102 9.29 7.99 22.64
CA PHE A 102 7.96 8.61 22.66
C PHE A 102 7.61 9.15 24.05
N ARG A 103 7.94 8.41 25.11
CA ARG A 103 7.80 8.89 26.50
C ARG A 103 8.67 10.11 26.76
N GLU A 104 9.93 10.07 26.35
CA GLU A 104 10.86 11.18 26.55
C GLU A 104 10.41 12.45 25.82
N ILE A 105 9.89 12.32 24.60
CA ILE A 105 9.29 13.42 23.81
C ILE A 105 8.10 14.02 24.56
N PHE A 106 7.21 13.19 25.09
CA PHE A 106 6.05 13.63 25.86
C PHE A 106 6.45 14.36 27.15
N GLU A 107 7.36 13.78 27.92
CA GLU A 107 7.87 14.35 29.17
C GLU A 107 8.61 15.68 28.93
N THR A 108 9.53 15.69 27.97
CA THR A 108 10.30 16.90 27.61
C THR A 108 9.39 18.03 27.17
N LYS A 109 8.35 17.75 26.39
CA LYS A 109 7.41 18.80 25.95
C LYS A 109 6.55 19.33 27.09
N LYS A 110 6.23 18.49 28.07
CA LYS A 110 5.52 18.88 29.30
C LYS A 110 6.40 19.75 30.21
N GLU A 111 7.68 19.43 30.33
CA GLU A 111 8.64 20.15 31.18
C GLU A 111 9.16 21.44 30.52
N ALA A 112 9.36 21.41 29.21
CA ALA A 112 9.89 22.52 28.43
C ALA A 112 8.92 22.88 27.28
N PRO A 113 7.95 23.78 27.50
CA PRO A 113 6.98 24.18 26.47
C PRO A 113 7.58 24.82 25.21
N ARG A 114 8.87 25.20 25.25
CA ARG A 114 9.62 25.70 24.07
C ARG A 114 10.14 24.58 23.18
N TYR A 115 10.05 23.33 23.61
CA TYR A 115 10.41 22.17 22.82
C TYR A 115 9.38 21.95 21.71
N ASN A 116 9.81 22.04 20.46
CA ASN A 116 8.93 22.10 19.28
C ASN A 116 8.97 20.84 18.41
N PHE A 117 9.22 19.66 18.99
CA PHE A 117 9.08 18.39 18.27
C PHE A 117 7.68 17.82 18.48
N THR A 118 7.03 17.46 17.38
CA THR A 118 5.68 16.89 17.37
C THR A 118 5.68 15.64 16.50
N VAL A 119 5.16 14.53 17.03
CA VAL A 119 5.03 13.28 16.29
C VAL A 119 3.57 12.95 16.09
N VAL A 120 3.21 12.62 14.84
CA VAL A 120 1.90 12.11 14.46
C VAL A 120 2.09 10.69 13.95
N ILE A 121 1.41 9.75 14.56
CA ILE A 121 1.41 8.34 14.20
C ILE A 121 0.08 8.04 13.54
N ALA A 122 0.13 7.60 12.30
CA ALA A 122 -1.03 7.07 11.59
C ALA A 122 -0.84 5.57 11.44
N ASP A 123 -1.75 4.79 12.02
CA ASP A 123 -1.73 3.33 11.95
C ASP A 123 -3.17 2.80 11.90
N ASN A 124 -3.37 1.58 11.43
CA ASN A 124 -4.70 0.96 11.40
C ASN A 124 -5.02 0.22 12.71
N GLU A 125 -4.02 -0.02 13.55
CA GLU A 125 -4.17 -0.60 14.87
C GLU A 125 -4.58 0.44 15.92
N ASP A 126 -5.11 -0.07 17.03
CA ASP A 126 -5.44 0.73 18.21
C ASP A 126 -4.17 1.25 18.90
N VAL A 127 -4.33 2.29 19.72
CA VAL A 127 -3.24 2.81 20.55
C VAL A 127 -2.69 1.68 21.42
N PRO A 128 -1.39 1.37 21.36
CA PRO A 128 -0.78 0.39 22.23
C PRO A 128 -0.92 0.78 23.70
N PRO A 129 -1.17 -0.16 24.63
CA PRO A 129 -1.28 0.14 26.07
C PRO A 129 -0.07 0.90 26.63
N GLN A 130 1.12 0.73 26.04
CA GLN A 130 2.36 1.38 26.45
C GLN A 130 2.38 2.90 26.17
N LEU A 131 1.54 3.36 25.24
CA LEU A 131 1.38 4.75 24.82
C LEU A 131 0.06 5.37 25.30
N GLU A 132 -0.79 4.58 25.96
CA GLU A 132 -2.05 5.03 26.50
C GLU A 132 -1.81 6.11 27.58
N GLY A 133 -2.47 7.26 27.45
CA GLY A 133 -2.33 8.40 28.37
C GLY A 133 -1.20 9.38 28.06
N ILE A 134 -0.32 9.09 27.09
CA ILE A 134 0.68 10.06 26.59
C ILE A 134 0.44 10.53 25.16
N VAL A 135 -0.53 9.92 24.46
CA VAL A 135 -0.95 10.32 23.10
C VAL A 135 -2.36 10.90 23.13
N ASP A 136 -2.59 11.94 22.34
CA ASP A 136 -3.94 12.28 21.93
C ASP A 136 -4.39 11.28 20.88
N PHE A 137 -5.64 10.83 20.97
CA PHE A 137 -6.19 9.84 20.08
C PHE A 137 -7.29 10.42 19.20
N ILE A 138 -7.15 10.23 17.90
CA ILE A 138 -8.22 10.43 16.93
C ILE A 138 -8.62 9.04 16.42
N ASP A 139 -9.75 8.55 16.91
CA ASP A 139 -10.40 7.42 16.27
C ASP A 139 -11.14 7.91 15.04
N LYS A 140 -10.59 7.61 13.85
CA LYS A 140 -11.42 7.61 12.65
C LYS A 140 -11.98 6.20 12.46
N GLN A 141 -12.75 5.73 13.43
CA GLN A 141 -13.90 4.89 13.13
C GLN A 141 -14.75 5.74 12.19
N ILE A 142 -14.82 5.29 10.95
CA ILE A 142 -15.42 6.00 9.84
C ILE A 142 -16.84 6.40 10.27
N THR A 143 -16.99 7.67 10.65
CA THR A 143 -18.28 8.27 10.95
C THR A 143 -19.03 8.26 9.62
N ASP A 144 -19.93 7.28 9.55
CA ASP A 144 -20.83 6.93 8.47
C ASP A 144 -20.28 6.11 7.29
N ASN A 145 -19.56 5.02 7.59
CA ASN A 145 -19.33 3.94 6.61
C ASN A 145 -20.65 3.49 5.97
N GLU A 146 -21.70 3.36 6.79
CA GLU A 146 -23.00 2.91 6.32
C GLU A 146 -23.68 3.94 5.44
N GLY A 147 -23.68 5.23 5.79
CA GLY A 147 -24.21 6.30 4.95
C GLY A 147 -23.40 6.58 3.68
N ALA A 148 -22.07 6.44 3.74
CA ALA A 148 -21.22 6.49 2.54
C ALA A 148 -21.53 5.31 1.62
N ILE A 149 -21.64 4.09 2.16
CA ILE A 149 -22.05 2.90 1.41
C ILE A 149 -23.48 3.05 0.87
N LYS A 150 -24.43 3.57 1.66
CA LYS A 150 -25.80 3.90 1.23
C LYS A 150 -25.76 4.85 0.03
N LYS A 151 -24.96 5.91 0.12
CA LYS A 151 -24.78 6.88 -0.97
C LYS A 151 -24.18 6.23 -2.22
N TYR A 152 -23.13 5.42 -2.08
CA TYR A 152 -22.55 4.69 -3.21
C TYR A 152 -23.51 3.69 -3.84
N ILE A 153 -24.31 2.97 -3.04
CA ILE A 153 -25.35 2.07 -3.55
C ILE A 153 -26.39 2.86 -4.34
N LEU A 154 -26.82 4.01 -3.81
CA LEU A 154 -27.79 4.87 -4.49
C LEU A 154 -27.22 5.50 -5.77
N ASP A 155 -25.97 5.93 -5.76
CA ASP A 155 -25.30 6.51 -6.93
C ASP A 155 -25.07 5.44 -8.02
N LEU A 156 -24.72 4.22 -7.62
CA LEU A 156 -24.61 3.06 -8.53
C LEU A 156 -25.98 2.69 -9.12
N ALA A 157 -27.03 2.65 -8.31
CA ALA A 157 -28.39 2.38 -8.77
C ALA A 157 -28.85 3.43 -9.78
N LYS A 158 -28.60 4.72 -9.52
CA LYS A 158 -28.88 5.81 -10.47
C LYS A 158 -28.10 5.66 -11.78
N PHE A 159 -26.83 5.28 -11.70
CA PHE A 159 -26.00 5.04 -12.89
C PHE A 159 -26.56 3.89 -13.76
N GLU A 160 -27.00 2.81 -13.12
CA GLU A 160 -27.62 1.65 -13.76
C GLU A 160 -29.11 1.85 -14.10
N LYS A 161 -29.68 3.05 -13.84
CA LYS A 161 -31.10 3.40 -14.03
C LYS A 161 -32.08 2.49 -13.25
N LEU A 162 -31.66 2.05 -12.07
CA LEU A 162 -32.46 1.29 -11.13
C LEU A 162 -33.04 2.23 -10.07
N GLU A 163 -34.35 2.16 -9.84
CA GLU A 163 -34.99 2.80 -8.69
C GLU A 163 -34.93 1.85 -7.50
N LEU A 164 -34.25 2.26 -6.43
CA LEU A 164 -34.17 1.52 -5.19
C LEU A 164 -34.91 2.27 -4.08
N ALA A 165 -35.80 1.58 -3.38
CA ALA A 165 -36.39 2.07 -2.14
C ALA A 165 -35.39 1.97 -0.99
N GLU A 166 -35.60 2.77 0.06
CA GLU A 166 -34.72 2.79 1.25
C GLU A 166 -34.58 1.39 1.89
N GLU A 167 -35.68 0.64 1.96
CA GLU A 167 -35.72 -0.75 2.46
C GLU A 167 -34.87 -1.72 1.64
N GLU A 168 -34.69 -1.47 0.33
CA GLU A 168 -33.87 -2.31 -0.54
C GLU A 168 -32.39 -2.02 -0.37
N VAL A 169 -32.03 -0.75 -0.18
CA VAL A 169 -30.67 -0.33 0.16
C VAL A 169 -30.24 -0.94 1.50
N GLU A 170 -31.14 -0.97 2.49
CA GLU A 170 -30.87 -1.62 3.78
C GLU A 170 -30.61 -3.12 3.63
N LYS A 171 -31.39 -3.83 2.80
CA LYS A 171 -31.17 -5.26 2.51
C LYS A 171 -29.82 -5.54 1.84
N VAL A 172 -29.38 -4.67 0.94
CA VAL A 172 -28.06 -4.78 0.30
C VAL A 172 -26.96 -4.63 1.34
N ILE A 173 -27.11 -3.67 2.26
CA ILE A 173 -26.14 -3.44 3.34
C ILE A 173 -26.12 -4.61 4.32
N GLU A 174 -27.27 -5.14 4.69
CA GLU A 174 -27.37 -6.30 5.57
C GLU A 174 -26.71 -7.53 4.93
N THR A 175 -26.92 -7.74 3.62
CA THR A 175 -26.24 -8.78 2.84
C THR A 175 -24.72 -8.59 2.84
N LEU A 176 -24.26 -7.36 2.64
CA LEU A 176 -22.84 -7.00 2.69
C LEU A 176 -22.24 -7.32 4.08
N LYS A 177 -22.90 -6.87 5.15
CA LYS A 177 -22.52 -7.14 6.55
C LYS A 177 -22.47 -8.64 6.85
N ASN A 178 -23.48 -9.40 6.41
CA ASN A 178 -23.53 -10.84 6.59
C ASN A 178 -22.41 -11.57 5.85
N ASN A 179 -22.08 -11.15 4.62
CA ASN A 179 -20.95 -11.69 3.89
C ASN A 179 -19.62 -11.38 4.59
N ILE A 180 -19.42 -10.15 5.04
CA ILE A 180 -18.22 -9.75 5.81
C ILE A 180 -18.08 -10.60 7.08
N ASN A 181 -19.16 -10.76 7.85
CA ASN A 181 -19.18 -11.59 9.06
C ASN A 181 -18.92 -13.08 8.77
N LYS A 182 -19.41 -13.60 7.64
CA LYS A 182 -19.11 -14.97 7.19
C LYS A 182 -17.62 -15.16 6.91
N TYR A 183 -16.96 -14.17 6.30
CA TYR A 183 -15.52 -14.21 6.08
C TYR A 183 -14.72 -14.06 7.38
N SER A 184 -15.21 -13.26 8.34
CA SER A 184 -14.57 -13.07 9.64
C SER A 184 -14.66 -14.33 10.53
N ARG A 185 -15.84 -14.96 10.65
CA ARG A 185 -16.05 -16.19 11.45
C ARG A 185 -15.31 -17.41 10.90
N ASN A 186 -15.00 -17.43 9.60
CA ASN A 186 -14.15 -18.47 9.00
C ASN A 186 -12.66 -18.30 9.35
N LYS A 187 -12.26 -17.16 9.93
CA LYS A 187 -10.91 -16.89 10.43
C LYS A 187 -10.72 -17.47 11.84
N GLU A 188 -11.72 -17.34 12.72
CA GLU A 188 -11.69 -17.84 14.11
C GLU A 188 -11.80 -19.38 14.22
N LYS A 189 -12.50 -20.05 13.29
CA LYS A 189 -12.60 -21.52 13.27
C LYS A 189 -11.31 -22.26 12.88
N LYS A 190 -10.25 -21.56 12.46
CA LYS A 190 -8.97 -22.17 12.07
C LYS A 190 -8.04 -22.51 13.24
N GLU A 191 -8.29 -22.00 14.44
CA GLU A 191 -7.35 -22.16 15.58
C GLU A 191 -7.65 -23.36 16.49
N ASN A 192 -8.79 -24.06 16.35
CA ASN A 192 -9.21 -25.08 17.33
C ASN A 192 -9.74 -26.41 16.74
N ILE A 193 -9.05 -27.10 15.82
CA ILE A 193 -9.30 -28.53 15.54
C ILE A 193 -7.99 -29.31 15.28
N PRO A 194 -7.74 -30.45 15.99
CA PRO A 194 -6.55 -31.27 15.79
C PRO A 194 -6.55 -32.03 14.45
N SER A 195 -5.34 -32.26 13.94
CA SER A 195 -5.00 -32.99 12.72
C SER A 195 -5.78 -34.28 12.50
N LEU A 196 -6.49 -34.39 11.37
CA LEU A 196 -6.65 -35.63 10.59
C LEU A 196 -7.16 -35.33 9.16
N LYS A 197 -6.21 -35.47 8.22
CA LYS A 197 -6.30 -35.82 6.79
C LYS A 197 -7.63 -35.55 6.07
N SER A 198 -7.67 -34.47 5.28
CA SER A 198 -8.47 -34.43 4.05
C SER A 198 -7.96 -33.34 3.09
N ASN A 199 -7.56 -33.80 1.90
CA ASN A 199 -7.31 -33.12 0.62
C ASN A 199 -7.04 -31.60 0.63
N GLU A 200 -5.79 -31.26 0.33
CA GLU A 200 -5.35 -29.91 0.01
C GLU A 200 -6.21 -29.29 -1.10
N ILE A 201 -7.03 -28.32 -0.74
CA ILE A 201 -7.32 -27.18 -1.62
C ILE A 201 -6.68 -25.97 -0.94
N ARG A 202 -5.39 -25.77 -1.22
CA ARG A 202 -4.67 -24.53 -0.95
C ARG A 202 -5.25 -23.46 -1.86
N LEU A 203 -6.10 -22.57 -1.37
CA LEU A 203 -6.28 -21.28 -2.05
C LEU A 203 -5.04 -20.42 -1.76
N ASN A 204 -4.03 -20.59 -2.61
CA ASN A 204 -2.88 -19.69 -2.71
C ASN A 204 -3.37 -18.33 -3.21
N LYS A 205 -3.56 -17.36 -2.31
CA LYS A 205 -3.90 -15.97 -2.69
C LYS A 205 -2.76 -15.20 -3.37
N ASN A 206 -1.59 -15.82 -3.55
CA ASN A 206 -0.39 -15.18 -4.12
C ASN A 206 0.14 -15.90 -5.37
N LYS A 207 -0.64 -16.77 -6.02
CA LYS A 207 -0.22 -17.41 -7.27
C LYS A 207 -1.11 -16.91 -8.40
N ILE A 208 -0.49 -16.47 -9.50
CA ILE A 208 -1.22 -16.21 -10.74
C ILE A 208 -1.94 -17.53 -11.10
N GLU A 209 -3.27 -17.49 -11.13
CA GLU A 209 -4.09 -18.69 -11.39
C GLU A 209 -3.66 -19.33 -12.72
N ASP A 210 -3.62 -20.67 -12.75
CA ASP A 210 -3.30 -21.47 -13.92
C ASP A 210 -1.90 -21.28 -14.55
N MET A 211 -0.88 -20.91 -13.78
CA MET A 211 0.53 -21.02 -14.21
C MET A 211 1.02 -22.48 -14.17
N ILE A 212 1.71 -22.92 -15.23
CA ILE A 212 2.40 -24.22 -15.29
C ILE A 212 3.91 -24.02 -15.29
N ILE A 213 4.64 -24.90 -14.60
CA ILE A 213 6.11 -24.91 -14.63
C ILE A 213 6.55 -25.64 -15.90
N VAL A 214 7.31 -24.96 -16.75
CA VAL A 214 8.04 -25.55 -17.86
C VAL A 214 9.47 -25.75 -17.41
N LYS A 215 9.92 -27.00 -17.45
CA LYS A 215 11.29 -27.34 -17.06
C LYS A 215 12.28 -26.82 -18.08
N GLY A 216 13.25 -26.07 -17.59
CA GLY A 216 14.40 -25.63 -18.34
C GLY A 216 15.33 -26.80 -18.68
N GLY A 217 16.38 -26.48 -19.40
CA GLY A 217 17.35 -27.45 -19.88
C GLY A 217 17.94 -27.04 -21.22
N LYS A 218 18.66 -27.98 -21.80
CA LYS A 218 19.32 -27.80 -23.09
C LYS A 218 18.38 -28.23 -24.21
N TYR A 219 18.16 -27.35 -25.18
CA TYR A 219 17.38 -27.65 -26.37
C TYR A 219 17.93 -26.89 -27.58
N GLN A 220 17.73 -27.46 -28.77
CA GLN A 220 18.06 -26.79 -30.02
C GLN A 220 16.79 -26.20 -30.63
N PRO A 221 16.62 -24.86 -30.65
CA PRO A 221 15.46 -24.24 -31.28
C PRO A 221 15.51 -24.38 -32.81
N SER A 222 14.34 -24.45 -33.47
CA SER A 222 14.26 -24.57 -34.93
C SER A 222 14.77 -23.35 -35.71
N PHE A 223 15.06 -22.25 -35.01
CA PHE A 223 15.54 -20.99 -35.58
C PHE A 223 17.03 -20.73 -35.34
N ALA A 224 17.75 -21.64 -34.66
CA ALA A 224 19.19 -21.52 -34.46
C ALA A 224 19.89 -22.88 -34.61
N ASP A 225 21.10 -22.85 -35.17
CA ASP A 225 21.92 -24.06 -35.38
C ASP A 225 22.63 -24.54 -34.11
N GLU A 226 22.56 -23.76 -33.03
CA GLU A 226 23.24 -23.98 -31.76
C GLU A 226 22.27 -24.36 -30.63
N GLU A 227 22.71 -25.23 -29.73
CA GLU A 227 21.98 -25.60 -28.53
C GLU A 227 21.91 -24.43 -27.54
N LYS A 228 20.74 -24.21 -26.95
CA LYS A 228 20.49 -23.17 -25.95
C LYS A 228 20.15 -23.83 -24.61
N GLU A 229 20.71 -23.29 -23.55
CA GLU A 229 20.35 -23.64 -22.18
C GLU A 229 19.39 -22.57 -21.64
N VAL A 230 18.24 -23.00 -21.08
CA VAL A 230 17.21 -22.11 -20.53
C VAL A 230 16.82 -22.54 -19.12
N PHE A 231 16.37 -21.59 -18.31
CA PHE A 231 15.92 -21.82 -16.94
C PHE A 231 14.51 -22.39 -16.88
N ASP A 232 14.14 -22.91 -15.70
CA ASP A 232 12.75 -23.21 -15.37
C ASP A 232 11.92 -21.91 -15.43
N ILE A 233 10.79 -21.95 -16.13
CA ILE A 233 9.87 -20.80 -16.23
C ILE A 233 8.45 -21.21 -15.82
N GLU A 234 7.69 -20.25 -15.30
CA GLU A 234 6.24 -20.39 -15.14
C GLU A 234 5.53 -19.70 -16.32
N VAL A 235 4.61 -20.42 -16.97
CA VAL A 235 3.87 -19.93 -18.15
C VAL A 235 2.38 -20.09 -17.89
N SER A 236 1.58 -19.10 -18.30
CA SER A 236 0.12 -19.18 -18.19
C SER A 236 -0.38 -20.32 -19.07
N LYS A 237 -1.17 -21.23 -18.50
CA LYS A 237 -1.76 -22.37 -19.21
C LYS A 237 -2.70 -21.93 -20.33
N TYR A 238 -3.33 -20.76 -20.18
CA TYR A 238 -4.26 -20.19 -21.14
C TYR A 238 -3.83 -18.78 -21.56
N LEU A 239 -4.35 -18.31 -22.70
CA LEU A 239 -4.24 -16.91 -23.07
C LEU A 239 -4.87 -16.03 -21.99
N ILE A 240 -4.31 -14.84 -21.79
CA ILE A 240 -4.86 -13.86 -20.86
C ILE A 240 -6.29 -13.52 -21.30
N THR A 241 -7.24 -13.68 -20.38
CA THR A 241 -8.65 -13.42 -20.66
C THR A 241 -8.99 -11.94 -20.53
N GLN A 242 -10.10 -11.52 -21.13
CA GLN A 242 -10.61 -10.15 -21.00
C GLN A 242 -10.89 -9.78 -19.54
N LYS A 243 -11.33 -10.75 -18.73
CA LYS A 243 -11.49 -10.55 -17.29
C LYS A 243 -10.16 -10.27 -16.59
N MET A 244 -9.15 -11.12 -16.82
CA MET A 244 -7.82 -10.94 -16.24
C MET A 244 -7.21 -9.59 -16.65
N TRP A 245 -7.36 -9.22 -17.93
CA TRP A 245 -6.93 -7.93 -18.43
C TRP A 245 -7.64 -6.78 -17.72
N ALA A 246 -8.98 -6.79 -17.66
CA ALA A 246 -9.77 -5.72 -17.05
C ALA A 246 -9.51 -5.59 -15.53
N GLU A 247 -9.19 -6.68 -14.83
CA GLU A 247 -8.79 -6.63 -13.43
C GLU A 247 -7.50 -5.84 -13.19
N VAL A 248 -6.57 -5.87 -14.14
CA VAL A 248 -5.26 -5.20 -14.04
C VAL A 248 -5.30 -3.81 -14.69
N MET A 249 -5.84 -3.72 -15.90
CA MET A 249 -5.79 -2.55 -16.77
C MET A 249 -7.02 -1.66 -16.67
N ARG A 250 -8.11 -2.14 -16.05
CA ARG A 250 -9.40 -1.42 -15.89
C ARG A 250 -10.08 -1.02 -17.20
N THR A 251 -9.60 -1.53 -18.33
CA THR A 251 -10.14 -1.33 -19.67
C THR A 251 -10.35 -2.69 -20.33
N ASN A 252 -11.05 -2.72 -21.47
CA ASN A 252 -11.15 -3.92 -22.29
C ASN A 252 -11.10 -3.52 -23.79
N PRO A 253 -9.93 -3.64 -24.44
CA PRO A 253 -9.76 -3.22 -25.84
C PRO A 253 -10.41 -4.17 -26.85
N SER A 254 -10.81 -5.37 -26.43
CA SER A 254 -11.23 -6.43 -27.34
C SER A 254 -12.49 -6.06 -28.12
N HIS A 255 -12.46 -6.27 -29.43
CA HIS A 255 -13.63 -6.23 -30.29
C HIS A 255 -14.63 -7.35 -29.93
N PHE A 256 -14.19 -8.60 -29.79
CA PHE A 256 -15.07 -9.70 -29.41
C PHE A 256 -15.28 -9.69 -27.91
N LYS A 257 -16.52 -9.71 -27.41
CA LYS A 257 -16.80 -9.52 -25.96
C LYS A 257 -17.14 -10.82 -25.25
N GLY A 258 -16.40 -11.11 -24.18
CA GLY A 258 -16.68 -12.23 -23.28
C GLY A 258 -15.60 -12.38 -22.22
N GLU A 259 -15.98 -12.52 -20.95
CA GLU A 259 -15.06 -12.50 -19.81
C GLU A 259 -13.95 -13.56 -19.90
N ASN A 260 -14.30 -14.77 -20.36
CA ASN A 260 -13.39 -15.90 -20.50
C ASN A 260 -12.76 -15.99 -21.91
N MET A 261 -13.03 -15.04 -22.80
CA MET A 261 -12.36 -14.99 -24.10
C MET A 261 -10.99 -14.33 -23.96
N PRO A 262 -10.02 -14.69 -24.82
CA PRO A 262 -8.74 -14.00 -24.87
C PRO A 262 -8.94 -12.50 -25.07
N VAL A 263 -8.08 -11.72 -24.42
CA VAL A 263 -7.96 -10.30 -24.75
C VAL A 263 -7.28 -10.15 -26.11
N GLU A 264 -7.86 -9.33 -26.97
CA GLU A 264 -7.33 -8.97 -28.29
C GLU A 264 -7.49 -7.46 -28.55
N SER A 265 -7.03 -6.99 -29.72
CA SER A 265 -6.98 -5.57 -30.11
C SER A 265 -6.04 -4.70 -29.27
N LEU A 266 -4.92 -5.27 -28.83
CA LEU A 266 -3.84 -4.57 -28.13
C LEU A 266 -2.54 -4.58 -28.93
N ASN A 267 -1.72 -3.56 -28.73
CA ASN A 267 -0.38 -3.48 -29.30
C ASN A 267 0.68 -4.07 -28.35
N TRP A 268 1.89 -4.27 -28.87
CA TRP A 268 2.98 -4.90 -28.12
C TRP A 268 3.36 -4.14 -26.84
N TRP A 269 3.34 -2.81 -26.85
CA TRP A 269 3.65 -1.98 -25.67
C TRP A 269 2.60 -2.14 -24.57
N GLU A 270 1.33 -2.25 -24.94
CA GLU A 270 0.24 -2.49 -23.98
C GLU A 270 0.37 -3.87 -23.33
N ALA A 271 0.85 -4.88 -24.06
CA ALA A 271 1.15 -6.19 -23.49
C ALA A 271 2.26 -6.12 -22.43
N LEU A 272 3.34 -5.36 -22.68
CA LEU A 272 4.42 -5.18 -21.72
C LEU A 272 3.99 -4.39 -20.49
N ASP A 273 3.16 -3.36 -20.67
CA ASP A 273 2.58 -2.58 -19.56
C ASP A 273 1.69 -3.47 -18.67
N TYR A 274 0.89 -4.34 -19.30
CA TYR A 274 0.12 -5.35 -18.57
C TYR A 274 1.03 -6.26 -17.73
N CYS A 275 2.12 -6.78 -18.29
CA CYS A 275 3.06 -7.63 -17.55
C CYS A 275 3.69 -6.92 -16.34
N ASN A 276 4.05 -5.64 -16.48
CA ASN A 276 4.57 -4.83 -15.38
C ASN A 276 3.52 -4.63 -14.29
N LYS A 277 2.31 -4.20 -14.65
CA LYS A 277 1.21 -4.02 -13.68
C LYS A 277 0.77 -5.33 -13.02
N LEU A 278 0.85 -6.44 -13.75
CA LEU A 278 0.64 -7.76 -13.20
C LEU A 278 1.71 -8.08 -12.16
N SER A 279 2.98 -7.79 -12.45
CA SER A 279 4.07 -7.94 -11.48
C SER A 279 3.81 -7.13 -10.21
N GLU A 280 3.42 -5.85 -10.34
CA GLU A 280 3.07 -4.97 -9.22
C GLU A 280 1.88 -5.51 -8.40
N LYS A 281 0.83 -6.01 -9.06
CA LYS A 281 -0.36 -6.62 -8.41
C LYS A 281 0.03 -7.79 -7.50
N TYR A 282 1.08 -8.54 -7.86
CA TYR A 282 1.58 -9.67 -7.09
C TYR A 282 2.82 -9.35 -6.23
N GLY A 283 3.23 -8.08 -6.15
CA GLY A 283 4.38 -7.65 -5.34
C GLY A 283 5.74 -8.07 -5.92
N LEU A 284 5.82 -8.29 -7.24
CA LEU A 284 7.04 -8.63 -7.98
C LEU A 284 7.63 -7.37 -8.65
N GLU A 285 8.93 -7.41 -8.92
CA GLU A 285 9.62 -6.31 -9.62
C GLU A 285 9.22 -6.25 -11.11
N PRO A 286 8.81 -5.08 -11.63
CA PRO A 286 8.52 -4.91 -13.05
C PRO A 286 9.78 -5.03 -13.91
N VAL A 287 9.78 -5.97 -14.86
CA VAL A 287 10.92 -6.32 -15.72
C VAL A 287 11.15 -5.31 -16.84
N TYR A 288 10.09 -4.76 -17.43
CA TYR A 288 10.21 -3.90 -18.60
C TYR A 288 10.38 -2.43 -18.20
N ASP A 289 11.38 -1.76 -18.74
CA ASP A 289 11.49 -0.30 -18.66
C ASP A 289 10.93 0.32 -19.96
N LEU A 290 9.74 0.89 -19.81
CA LEU A 290 8.96 1.49 -20.88
C LEU A 290 9.13 3.02 -20.95
N SER A 291 10.08 3.61 -20.21
CA SER A 291 10.24 5.08 -20.13
C SER A 291 10.57 5.72 -21.48
N LYS A 292 11.10 4.93 -22.43
CA LYS A 292 11.44 5.36 -23.80
C LYS A 292 10.60 4.68 -24.88
N SER A 293 9.44 4.12 -24.52
CA SER A 293 8.51 3.48 -25.44
C SER A 293 8.04 4.40 -26.57
N ALA A 294 7.86 5.70 -26.28
CA ALA A 294 7.51 6.70 -27.29
C ALA A 294 8.60 6.87 -28.38
N GLN A 295 9.87 6.55 -28.07
CA GLN A 295 10.98 6.51 -29.03
C GLN A 295 11.20 5.10 -29.61
N GLY A 296 10.34 4.14 -29.31
CA GLY A 296 10.48 2.75 -29.74
C GLY A 296 11.57 1.97 -29.01
N ILE A 297 12.07 2.46 -27.86
CA ILE A 297 13.17 1.84 -27.12
C ILE A 297 12.62 1.07 -25.93
N LEU A 298 12.83 -0.26 -25.94
CA LEU A 298 12.60 -1.13 -24.79
C LEU A 298 13.93 -1.40 -24.07
N MET A 299 13.92 -1.31 -22.75
CA MET A 299 15.01 -1.79 -21.89
C MET A 299 14.46 -2.84 -20.91
N ILE A 300 15.29 -3.79 -20.51
CA ILE A 300 14.96 -4.82 -19.52
C ILE A 300 15.77 -4.58 -18.25
N LYS A 301 15.11 -4.67 -17.10
CA LYS A 301 15.74 -4.66 -15.78
C LYS A 301 16.14 -6.09 -15.43
N GLU A 302 17.44 -6.35 -15.42
CA GLU A 302 18.00 -7.62 -14.97
C GLU A 302 18.04 -7.68 -13.43
N LEU A 303 18.24 -8.89 -12.91
CA LEU A 303 18.53 -9.12 -11.50
C LEU A 303 19.73 -8.25 -11.06
N GLY A 304 19.55 -7.47 -9.99
CA GLY A 304 20.54 -6.49 -9.53
C GLY A 304 20.34 -5.06 -10.09
N GLY A 305 19.25 -4.82 -10.83
CA GLY A 305 18.79 -3.48 -11.21
C GLY A 305 19.49 -2.88 -12.44
N LYS A 306 20.35 -3.65 -13.12
CA LYS A 306 21.00 -3.23 -14.36
C LYS A 306 19.96 -3.17 -15.49
N LYS A 307 20.00 -2.11 -16.30
CA LYS A 307 19.14 -1.94 -17.47
C LYS A 307 19.91 -2.26 -18.74
N VAL A 308 19.42 -3.20 -19.53
CA VAL A 308 20.07 -3.65 -20.77
C VAL A 308 19.07 -3.73 -21.92
N TYR A 309 19.58 -3.80 -23.16
CA TYR A 309 18.72 -3.98 -24.34
C TYR A 309 18.24 -5.44 -24.45
N PRO A 310 17.09 -5.71 -25.10
CA PRO A 310 16.54 -7.06 -25.24
C PRO A 310 17.43 -8.10 -25.91
N ASP A 311 18.33 -7.68 -26.79
CA ASP A 311 19.28 -8.54 -27.49
C ASP A 311 20.45 -9.02 -26.59
N VAL A 312 20.67 -8.35 -25.46
CA VAL A 312 21.74 -8.67 -24.50
C VAL A 312 21.24 -9.08 -23.12
N ALA A 313 19.92 -9.06 -22.89
CA ALA A 313 19.31 -9.41 -21.61
C ALA A 313 19.45 -10.91 -21.32
N ASN A 314 19.87 -11.23 -20.09
CA ASN A 314 19.88 -12.58 -19.57
C ASN A 314 18.57 -12.85 -18.83
N PHE A 315 17.67 -13.59 -19.49
CA PHE A 315 16.40 -14.05 -18.91
C PHE A 315 16.55 -15.39 -18.21
#